data_AF-A0A3B8ZDD2-F1
#
_entry.id   AF-A0A3B8ZDD2-F1
#
_cell.length_a   1.000
_cell.length_b   1.000
_cell.length_c   1.000
_cell.angle_alpha   90.00
_cell.angle_beta   90.00
_cell.angle_gamma   90.00
#
_symmetry.space_group_name_H-M   'P 1'
#
loop_
_entity.id
_entity.type
_entity.pdbx_description
1 polymer ?
#
loop_
_entity_poly.entity_id
_entity_poly.type
_entity_poly.pdbx_seq_one_letter_code
_entity_poly.pdbx_strand_id
1 'polypeptide(L)'
;MLSVFLKNLNQVWLCLVAIVLVSLLIFPDWLSRDSISELLNNFGTMALIVYIVLSLTRSLLMIPCTPFVLAGAISFPQWPLIVFVISFTGIVLGAFLVYSFPSFGNYDEFLDEKYPAKIAALKEKMQGKYAFAIVAGWSFFPLVPTDVICYVAGIAKMSFKKMVMALLIGEIPLVTTYIFLGVEIGEWLRT
;
A
#
# COMPACT_ATOMS: atom_id res chain seq x y z
N MET A 1 22.15 12.44 9.66
CA MET A 1 21.07 13.14 8.94
C MET A 1 19.91 12.21 8.59
N LEU A 2 20.12 11.08 7.90
CA LEU A 2 19.07 10.12 7.53
C LEU A 2 18.35 9.47 8.74
N SER A 3 19.08 9.12 9.80
CA SER A 3 18.50 8.49 11.01
C SER A 3 17.57 9.41 11.82
N VAL A 4 17.85 10.72 11.82
CA VAL A 4 17.01 11.74 12.50
C VAL A 4 15.75 11.99 11.67
N PHE A 5 15.87 12.03 10.34
CA PHE A 5 14.74 12.16 9.42
C PHE A 5 13.76 10.98 9.57
N LEU A 6 14.25 9.74 9.56
CA LEU A 6 13.42 8.55 9.75
C LEU A 6 12.71 8.52 11.12
N LYS A 7 13.38 8.99 12.19
CA LYS A 7 12.79 9.03 13.54
C LYS A 7 11.65 10.04 13.66
N ASN A 8 11.73 11.16 12.93
CA ASN A 8 10.73 12.22 12.94
C ASN A 8 9.71 12.09 11.80
N LEU A 9 9.90 11.13 10.89
CA LEU A 9 9.04 10.92 9.72
C LEU A 9 7.57 10.71 10.12
N ASN A 10 7.34 9.92 11.17
CA ASN A 10 5.98 9.70 11.69
C ASN A 10 5.36 10.99 12.23
N GLN A 11 6.13 11.85 12.91
CA GLN A 11 5.62 13.13 13.42
C GLN A 11 5.32 14.09 12.28
N VAL A 12 6.21 14.18 11.28
CA VAL A 12 5.99 14.99 10.07
C VAL A 12 4.73 14.53 9.33
N TRP A 13 4.55 13.22 9.18
CA TRP A 13 3.37 12.64 8.55
C TRP A 13 2.09 12.94 9.34
N LEU A 14 2.10 12.76 10.66
CA LEU A 14 0.94 13.07 11.52
C LEU A 14 0.59 14.57 11.48
N CYS A 15 1.60 15.45 11.46
CA CYS A 15 1.38 16.89 11.30
C CYS A 15 0.78 17.21 9.92
N LEU A 16 1.28 16.60 8.84
CA LEU A 16 0.70 16.76 7.50
C LEU A 16 -0.76 16.33 7.45
N VAL A 17 -1.09 15.16 8.00
CA VAL A 17 -2.48 14.66 8.08
C VAL A 17 -3.34 15.62 8.90
N ALA A 18 -2.86 16.08 10.06
CA ALA A 18 -3.59 17.02 10.89
C ALA A 18 -3.86 18.36 10.17
N ILE A 19 -2.87 18.89 9.45
CA ILE A 19 -3.02 20.12 8.65
C ILE A 19 -4.09 19.94 7.58
N VAL A 20 -4.05 18.83 6.84
CA VAL A 20 -5.05 18.53 5.81
C VAL A 20 -6.44 18.42 6.42
N LEU A 21 -6.60 17.66 7.51
CA LEU A 21 -7.90 17.51 8.19
C LEU A 21 -8.44 18.85 8.71
N VAL A 22 -7.59 19.67 9.33
CA VAL A 22 -7.99 21.02 9.80
C VAL A 22 -8.37 21.90 8.62
N SER A 23 -7.64 21.86 7.50
CA SER A 23 -8.02 22.62 6.31
C SER A 23 -9.38 22.20 5.74
N LEU A 24 -9.70 20.90 5.75
CA LEU A 24 -11.00 20.39 5.28
C LEU A 24 -12.15 20.80 6.21
N LEU A 25 -11.88 20.98 7.52
CA LEU A 25 -12.87 21.50 8.46
C LEU A 25 -13.10 23.01 8.31
N ILE A 26 -12.06 23.77 7.95
CA ILE A 26 -12.15 25.22 7.73
C ILE A 26 -12.77 25.54 6.37
N PHE A 27 -12.49 24.72 5.34
CA PHE A 27 -12.96 24.89 3.98
C PHE A 27 -13.80 23.69 3.52
N PRO A 28 -15.01 23.50 4.09
CA PRO A 28 -15.87 22.35 3.76
C PRO A 28 -16.31 22.35 2.29
N ASP A 29 -16.38 23.52 1.65
CA ASP A 29 -16.75 23.66 0.24
C ASP A 29 -15.78 22.96 -0.72
N TRP A 30 -14.53 22.71 -0.30
CA TRP A 30 -13.57 21.92 -1.08
C TRP A 30 -13.99 20.46 -1.24
N LEU A 31 -14.84 19.95 -0.34
CA LEU A 31 -15.45 18.62 -0.43
C LEU A 31 -16.79 18.64 -1.19
N SER A 32 -17.22 19.80 -1.70
CA SER A 32 -18.38 19.86 -2.57
C SER A 32 -18.13 19.06 -3.84
N ARG A 33 -19.20 18.46 -4.37
CA ARG A 33 -19.16 17.67 -5.60
C ARG A 33 -18.57 18.47 -6.76
N ASP A 34 -18.97 19.74 -6.88
CA ASP A 34 -18.53 20.63 -7.96
C ASP A 34 -17.04 20.94 -7.84
N SER A 35 -16.53 21.26 -6.65
CA SER A 35 -15.10 21.51 -6.43
C SER A 35 -14.24 20.27 -6.69
N ILE A 36 -14.70 19.09 -6.24
CA ILE A 36 -14.00 17.82 -6.52
C ILE A 36 -14.02 17.53 -8.02
N SER A 37 -15.16 17.71 -8.69
CA SER A 37 -15.31 17.50 -10.13
C SER A 37 -14.37 18.40 -10.92
N GLU A 38 -14.32 19.69 -10.58
CA GLU A 38 -13.42 20.66 -11.21
C GLU A 38 -11.95 20.28 -10.99
N LEU A 39 -11.56 19.92 -9.76
CA LEU A 39 -10.20 19.44 -9.47
C LEU A 39 -9.84 18.22 -10.31
N LEU A 40 -10.73 17.23 -10.37
CA LEU A 40 -10.54 15.99 -11.12
C LEU A 40 -10.48 16.21 -12.63
N ASN A 41 -11.25 17.16 -13.16
CA ASN A 41 -11.24 17.52 -14.58
C ASN A 41 -9.96 18.28 -14.97
N ASN A 42 -9.33 18.96 -14.00
CA ASN A 42 -8.03 19.61 -14.18
C ASN A 42 -6.84 18.63 -14.11
N PHE A 43 -7.06 17.34 -13.77
CA PHE A 43 -6.01 16.34 -13.77
C PHE A 43 -5.61 15.96 -15.20
N GLY A 44 -4.50 16.55 -15.67
CA GLY A 44 -3.82 16.13 -16.89
C GLY A 44 -2.87 14.95 -16.68
N THR A 45 -2.07 14.64 -17.70
CA THR A 45 -1.07 13.55 -17.69
C THR A 45 -0.09 13.61 -16.51
N MET A 46 0.21 14.80 -16.00
CA MET A 46 1.09 14.96 -14.83
C MET A 46 0.52 14.30 -13.57
N ALA A 47 -0.80 14.27 -13.39
CA ALA A 47 -1.42 13.60 -12.26
C ALA A 47 -1.19 12.08 -12.30
N LEU A 48 -1.11 11.48 -13.50
CA LEU A 48 -0.81 10.06 -13.66
C LEU A 48 0.63 9.74 -13.22
N ILE A 49 1.58 10.63 -13.52
CA ILE A 49 2.97 10.49 -13.06
C ILE A 49 3.04 10.57 -11.53
N VAL A 50 2.35 11.54 -10.93
CA VAL A 50 2.26 11.65 -9.46
C VAL A 50 1.66 10.37 -8.87
N TYR A 51 0.59 9.84 -9.46
CA TYR A 51 -0.03 8.60 -9.03
C TYR A 51 0.93 7.40 -9.10
N ILE A 52 1.75 7.28 -10.17
CA ILE A 52 2.79 6.24 -10.27
C ILE A 52 3.79 6.37 -9.11
N VAL A 53 4.32 7.58 -8.88
CA VAL A 53 5.30 7.84 -7.81
C VAL A 53 4.73 7.49 -6.44
N LEU A 54 3.49 7.90 -6.16
CA LEU A 54 2.81 7.59 -4.90
C LEU A 54 2.58 6.07 -4.74
N SER A 55 2.14 5.40 -5.81
CA SER A 55 1.90 3.95 -5.80
C SER A 55 3.18 3.14 -5.57
N LEU A 56 4.33 3.64 -6.05
CA LEU A 56 5.64 3.00 -5.85
C LEU A 56 6.25 3.29 -4.48
N THR A 57 6.03 4.49 -3.94
CA THR A 57 6.70 4.94 -2.70
C THR A 57 5.91 4.62 -1.43
N ARG A 58 4.60 4.35 -1.54
CA ARG A 58 3.74 4.09 -0.36
C ARG A 58 4.26 2.99 0.57
N SER A 59 4.91 1.96 0.02
CA SER A 59 5.39 0.80 0.78
C SER A 59 6.58 1.14 1.69
N LEU A 60 7.33 2.19 1.37
CA LEU A 60 8.40 2.71 2.23
C LEU A 60 7.86 3.23 3.57
N LEU A 61 6.60 3.67 3.56
CA LEU A 61 5.88 4.18 4.72
C LEU A 61 4.92 3.13 5.32
N MET A 62 4.92 1.90 4.78
CA MET A 62 3.98 0.81 5.12
C MET A 62 2.50 1.25 5.05
N ILE A 63 2.19 2.18 4.13
CA ILE A 63 0.82 2.67 3.96
C ILE A 63 0.05 1.66 3.09
N PRO A 64 -1.17 1.25 3.51
CA PRO A 64 -2.01 0.35 2.73
C PRO A 64 -2.19 0.81 1.27
N CYS A 65 -2.32 -0.14 0.35
CA CYS A 65 -2.51 0.15 -1.08
C CYS A 65 -3.88 0.78 -1.37
N THR A 66 -4.92 0.42 -0.61
CA THR A 66 -6.33 0.80 -0.81
C THR A 66 -6.56 2.28 -1.13
N PRO A 67 -6.11 3.26 -0.33
CA PRO A 67 -6.34 4.67 -0.62
C PRO A 67 -5.74 5.09 -1.97
N PHE A 68 -4.59 4.52 -2.35
CA PHE A 68 -3.95 4.85 -3.63
C PHE A 68 -4.68 4.20 -4.81
N VAL A 69 -5.10 2.95 -4.68
CA VAL A 69 -5.90 2.26 -5.72
C VAL A 69 -7.20 3.03 -5.99
N LEU A 70 -7.93 3.40 -4.92
CA LEU A 70 -9.15 4.19 -5.04
C LEU A 70 -8.88 5.57 -5.63
N ALA A 71 -7.85 6.28 -5.15
CA ALA A 71 -7.49 7.59 -5.70
C ALA A 71 -7.18 7.52 -7.20
N GLY A 72 -6.43 6.51 -7.63
CA GLY A 72 -6.14 6.27 -9.05
C GLY A 72 -7.40 6.01 -9.86
N ALA A 73 -8.31 5.16 -9.37
CA ALA A 73 -9.54 4.81 -10.06
C ALA A 73 -10.54 5.98 -10.15
N ILE A 74 -10.68 6.77 -9.08
CA ILE A 74 -11.51 7.99 -9.05
C ILE A 74 -10.93 9.05 -9.99
N SER A 75 -9.61 9.17 -10.04
CA SER A 75 -8.90 10.15 -10.86
C SER A 75 -8.90 9.82 -12.35
N PHE A 76 -8.81 8.53 -12.69
CA PHE A 76 -8.68 8.05 -14.07
C PHE A 76 -9.71 6.96 -14.39
N PRO A 77 -11.04 7.22 -14.24
CA PRO A 77 -12.08 6.23 -14.45
C PRO A 77 -12.09 5.67 -15.89
N GLN A 78 -11.64 6.47 -16.86
CA GLN A 78 -11.52 6.09 -18.27
C GLN A 78 -10.42 5.05 -18.55
N TRP A 79 -9.46 4.87 -17.65
CA TRP A 79 -8.30 3.98 -17.84
C TRP A 79 -8.13 2.96 -16.69
N PRO A 80 -9.15 2.14 -16.40
CA PRO A 80 -9.12 1.23 -15.24
C PRO A 80 -8.01 0.19 -15.35
N LEU A 81 -7.69 -0.28 -16.57
CA LEU A 81 -6.58 -1.21 -16.80
C LEU A 81 -5.21 -0.58 -16.53
N ILE A 82 -5.02 0.70 -16.84
CA ILE A 82 -3.77 1.41 -16.56
C ILE A 82 -3.61 1.57 -15.04
N VAL A 83 -4.68 1.97 -14.35
CA VAL A 83 -4.71 2.06 -12.88
C VAL A 83 -4.40 0.69 -12.24
N PHE A 84 -4.97 -0.39 -12.77
CA PHE A 84 -4.69 -1.75 -12.32
C PHE A 84 -3.21 -2.10 -12.45
N VAL A 85 -2.62 -1.89 -13.63
CA VAL A 85 -1.21 -2.23 -13.90
C VAL A 85 -0.27 -1.41 -13.01
N ILE A 86 -0.52 -0.11 -12.86
CA ILE A 86 0.28 0.76 -11.98
C ILE A 86 0.15 0.31 -10.52
N SER A 87 -1.07 0.05 -10.06
CA SER A 87 -1.34 -0.43 -8.69
C SER A 87 -0.60 -1.73 -8.40
N PHE A 88 -0.72 -2.72 -9.29
CA PHE A 88 -0.05 -4.02 -9.12
C PHE A 88 1.46 -3.91 -9.16
N THR A 89 1.99 -3.08 -10.05
CA THR A 89 3.43 -2.81 -10.13
C THR A 89 3.92 -2.20 -8.81
N GLY A 90 3.19 -1.22 -8.26
CA GLY A 90 3.45 -0.63 -6.95
C GLY A 90 3.38 -1.64 -5.80
N ILE A 91 2.37 -2.53 -5.81
CA ILE A 91 2.22 -3.60 -4.81
C ILE A 91 3.41 -4.57 -4.85
N VAL A 92 3.80 -5.06 -6.04
CA VAL A 92 4.88 -6.05 -6.16
C VAL A 92 6.24 -5.44 -5.82
N LEU A 93 6.54 -4.25 -6.35
CA LEU A 93 7.79 -3.55 -6.04
C LEU A 93 7.86 -3.15 -4.58
N GLY A 94 6.74 -2.69 -4.01
CA GLY A 94 6.66 -2.38 -2.60
C GLY A 94 6.84 -3.60 -1.71
N ALA A 95 6.21 -4.72 -2.06
CA ALA A 95 6.38 -5.99 -1.37
C ALA A 95 7.84 -6.46 -1.42
N PHE A 96 8.55 -6.28 -2.55
CA PHE A 96 9.97 -6.59 -2.66
C PHE A 96 10.84 -5.75 -1.71
N LEU A 97 10.60 -4.44 -1.66
CA LEU A 97 11.33 -3.53 -0.77
C LEU A 97 11.12 -3.92 0.70
N VAL A 98 9.86 -4.10 1.09
CA VAL A 98 9.49 -4.41 2.48
C VAL A 98 9.94 -5.81 2.90
N TYR A 99 9.81 -6.80 2.03
CA TYR A 99 10.31 -8.16 2.25
C TYR A 99 11.83 -8.20 2.44
N SER A 100 12.56 -7.36 1.72
CA SER A 100 14.04 -7.33 1.77
C SER A 100 14.58 -6.56 2.96
N PHE A 101 13.79 -5.64 3.53
CA PHE A 101 14.20 -4.75 4.61
C PHE A 101 14.76 -5.45 5.86
N PRO A 102 14.18 -6.56 6.37
CA PRO A 102 14.76 -7.29 7.51
C PRO A 102 16.18 -7.79 7.26
N SER A 103 16.52 -8.15 6.03
CA SER A 103 17.85 -8.65 5.68
C SER A 103 18.87 -7.51 5.50
N PHE A 104 18.42 -6.26 5.52
CA PHE A 104 19.30 -5.10 5.39
C PHE A 104 20.00 -4.82 6.72
N GLY A 105 21.34 -4.88 6.72
CA GLY A 105 22.14 -4.64 7.93
C GLY A 105 21.98 -5.70 9.02
N ASN A 106 21.68 -6.95 8.64
CA ASN A 106 21.53 -8.11 9.53
C ASN A 106 20.48 -7.91 10.64
N TYR A 107 19.44 -7.13 10.38
CA TYR A 107 18.40 -6.84 11.36
C TYR A 107 17.58 -8.09 11.72
N ASP A 108 17.40 -8.99 10.77
CA ASP A 108 16.84 -10.32 10.96
C ASP A 108 17.66 -11.19 11.91
N GLU A 109 18.99 -11.19 11.80
CA GLU A 109 19.90 -11.88 12.74
C GLU A 109 19.78 -11.28 14.15
N PHE A 110 19.79 -9.94 14.25
CA PHE A 110 19.58 -9.24 15.52
C PHE A 110 18.23 -9.59 16.18
N LEU A 111 17.16 -9.70 15.39
CA LEU A 111 15.85 -10.11 15.89
C LEU A 111 15.82 -11.58 16.31
N ASP A 112 16.53 -12.46 15.61
CA ASP A 112 16.65 -13.88 15.94
C ASP A 112 17.39 -14.06 17.27
N GLU A 113 18.47 -13.31 17.50
CA GLU A 113 19.20 -13.32 18.78
C GLU A 113 18.36 -12.75 19.93
N LYS A 114 17.64 -11.65 19.69
CA LYS A 114 16.86 -10.96 20.73
C LYS A 114 15.54 -11.66 21.07
N TYR A 115 14.91 -12.33 20.12
CA TYR A 115 13.59 -12.97 20.27
C TYR A 115 13.51 -14.38 19.66
N PRO A 116 14.41 -15.30 20.02
CA PRO A 116 14.59 -16.58 19.32
C PRO A 116 13.32 -17.43 19.27
N ALA A 117 12.60 -17.56 20.38
CA ALA A 117 11.36 -18.34 20.44
C ALA A 117 10.25 -17.79 19.54
N LYS A 118 10.13 -16.45 19.44
CA LYS A 118 9.10 -15.80 18.61
C LYS A 118 9.44 -15.93 17.13
N ILE A 119 10.71 -15.75 16.77
CA ILE A 119 11.17 -15.88 15.38
C ILE A 119 11.09 -17.32 14.91
N ALA A 120 11.44 -18.30 15.76
CA ALA A 120 11.27 -19.72 15.45
C ALA A 120 9.80 -20.08 15.16
N ALA A 121 8.86 -19.65 16.03
CA ALA A 121 7.43 -19.87 15.82
C ALA A 121 6.92 -19.19 14.54
N LEU A 122 7.46 -18.02 14.19
CA LEU A 122 7.13 -17.32 12.97
C LEU A 122 7.63 -18.07 11.73
N LYS A 123 8.89 -18.53 11.76
CA LYS A 123 9.49 -19.35 10.69
C LYS A 123 8.69 -20.63 10.47
N GLU A 124 8.30 -21.33 11.54
CA GLU A 124 7.47 -22.55 11.46
C GLU A 124 6.16 -22.29 10.70
N LYS A 125 5.44 -21.22 11.04
CA LYS A 125 4.17 -20.86 10.38
C LYS A 125 4.36 -20.42 8.93
N MET A 126 5.35 -19.58 8.66
CA MET A 126 5.56 -18.93 7.36
C MET A 126 6.38 -19.77 6.37
N GLN A 127 7.01 -20.85 6.83
CA GLN A 127 7.64 -21.85 5.96
C GLN A 127 6.78 -23.12 5.81
N GLY A 128 5.81 -23.32 6.69
CA GLY A 128 4.89 -24.45 6.65
C GLY A 128 3.97 -24.50 5.41
N LYS A 129 3.19 -25.59 5.34
CA LYS A 129 2.25 -25.85 4.24
C LYS A 129 1.17 -24.78 4.08
N TYR A 130 0.77 -24.13 5.17
CA TYR A 130 -0.28 -23.09 5.16
C TYR A 130 0.23 -21.69 4.86
N ALA A 131 1.55 -21.47 4.78
CA ALA A 131 2.12 -20.13 4.59
C ALA A 131 1.56 -19.40 3.35
N PHE A 132 1.34 -20.14 2.26
CA PHE A 132 0.74 -19.59 1.05
C PHE A 132 -0.68 -19.08 1.31
N ALA A 133 -1.52 -19.90 1.93
CA ALA A 133 -2.91 -19.56 2.24
C ALA A 133 -3.00 -18.41 3.26
N ILE A 134 -2.08 -18.34 4.22
CA ILE A 134 -1.99 -17.25 5.19
C ILE A 134 -1.72 -15.93 4.46
N VAL A 135 -0.71 -15.89 3.58
CA VAL A 135 -0.37 -14.67 2.83
C VAL A 135 -1.51 -14.27 1.88
N ALA A 136 -2.08 -15.23 1.15
CA ALA A 136 -3.19 -14.95 0.23
C ALA A 136 -4.44 -14.45 0.96
N GLY A 137 -4.83 -15.10 2.06
CA GLY A 137 -5.97 -14.70 2.88
C GLY A 137 -5.77 -13.34 3.56
N TRP A 138 -4.55 -13.06 4.03
CA TRP A 138 -4.20 -11.74 4.56
C TRP A 138 -4.30 -10.66 3.49
N SER A 139 -3.74 -10.91 2.31
CA SER A 139 -3.70 -9.92 1.22
C SER A 139 -5.08 -9.69 0.58
N PHE A 140 -6.01 -10.64 0.74
CA PHE A 140 -7.40 -10.46 0.32
C PHE A 140 -8.20 -9.57 1.30
N PHE A 141 -7.78 -9.47 2.55
CA PHE A 141 -8.57 -8.80 3.57
C PHE A 141 -8.36 -7.28 3.52
N PRO A 142 -9.43 -6.47 3.31
CA PRO A 142 -9.33 -5.05 2.97
C PRO A 142 -8.74 -4.16 4.06
N LEU A 143 -8.79 -4.60 5.33
CA LEU A 143 -8.46 -3.77 6.49
C LEU A 143 -7.07 -4.08 7.07
N VAL A 144 -6.37 -5.09 6.56
CA VAL A 144 -5.03 -5.40 7.05
C VAL A 144 -3.97 -4.82 6.12
N PRO A 145 -2.88 -4.27 6.67
CA PRO A 145 -1.78 -3.79 5.85
C PRO A 145 -1.04 -4.98 5.23
N THR A 146 -1.13 -5.09 3.91
CA THR A 146 -0.41 -6.12 3.13
C THR A 146 1.10 -6.02 3.30
N ASP A 147 1.63 -4.81 3.44
CA ASP A 147 3.07 -4.59 3.65
C ASP A 147 3.58 -5.28 4.93
N VAL A 148 2.74 -5.41 5.96
CA VAL A 148 3.10 -6.12 7.21
C VAL A 148 3.32 -7.61 6.96
N ILE A 149 2.45 -8.27 6.19
CA ILE A 149 2.64 -9.71 5.92
C ILE A 149 3.87 -9.95 5.02
N CYS A 150 4.19 -9.03 4.11
CA CYS A 150 5.43 -9.07 3.32
C CYS A 150 6.67 -8.93 4.21
N TYR A 151 6.66 -8.02 5.19
CA TYR A 151 7.74 -7.84 6.16
C TYR A 151 7.95 -9.10 7.02
N VAL A 152 6.84 -9.65 7.53
CA VAL A 152 6.82 -10.89 8.31
C VAL A 152 7.36 -12.08 7.51
N ALA A 153 6.97 -12.19 6.23
CA ALA A 153 7.52 -13.21 5.32
C ALA A 153 9.03 -13.04 5.10
N GLY A 154 9.53 -11.80 5.07
CA GLY A 154 10.95 -11.47 4.98
C GLY A 154 11.74 -11.93 6.20
N ILE A 155 11.27 -11.60 7.41
CA ILE A 155 11.86 -12.08 8.67
C ILE A 155 11.90 -13.61 8.71
N ALA A 156 10.80 -14.25 8.32
CA ALA A 156 10.68 -15.70 8.32
C ALA A 156 11.42 -16.40 7.17
N LYS A 157 12.09 -15.65 6.28
CA LYS A 157 12.81 -16.17 5.10
C LYS A 157 11.91 -17.06 4.23
N MET A 158 10.63 -16.73 4.13
CA MET A 158 9.71 -17.40 3.20
C MET A 158 10.14 -17.08 1.77
N SER A 159 10.22 -18.08 0.89
CA SER A 159 10.59 -17.86 -0.53
C SER A 159 9.82 -16.69 -1.15
N PHE A 160 10.54 -15.69 -1.68
CA PHE A 160 9.97 -14.49 -2.29
C PHE A 160 8.94 -14.85 -3.38
N LYS A 161 9.23 -15.85 -4.22
CA LYS A 161 8.29 -16.32 -5.26
C LYS A 161 6.98 -16.82 -4.66
N LYS A 162 7.05 -17.63 -3.59
CA LYS A 162 5.87 -18.16 -2.90
C LYS A 162 5.04 -17.03 -2.29
N MET A 163 5.71 -16.04 -1.70
CA MET A 163 5.06 -14.87 -1.11
C MET A 163 4.37 -14.00 -2.17
N VAL A 164 5.07 -13.63 -3.25
CA VAL A 164 4.49 -12.80 -4.31
C VAL A 164 3.33 -13.50 -5.03
N MET A 165 3.41 -14.81 -5.29
CA MET A 165 2.28 -15.52 -5.90
C MET A 165 1.05 -15.52 -4.98
N ALA A 166 1.23 -15.75 -3.68
CA ALA A 166 0.13 -15.69 -2.72
C ALA A 166 -0.46 -14.27 -2.61
N LEU A 167 0.40 -13.26 -2.54
CA LEU A 167 0.07 -11.84 -2.53
C LEU A 167 -0.79 -11.49 -3.75
N LEU A 168 -0.33 -11.82 -4.96
CA LEU A 168 -1.05 -11.54 -6.20
C LEU A 168 -2.43 -12.20 -6.22
N ILE A 169 -2.54 -13.46 -5.80
CA ILE A 169 -3.85 -14.15 -5.75
C ILE A 169 -4.82 -13.47 -4.78
N GLY A 170 -4.33 -13.01 -3.62
CA GLY A 170 -5.17 -12.30 -2.64
C GLY A 170 -5.57 -10.90 -3.11
N GLU A 171 -4.63 -10.16 -3.70
CA GLU A 171 -4.82 -8.75 -4.10
C GLU A 171 -5.65 -8.61 -5.37
N ILE A 172 -5.61 -9.56 -6.32
CA ILE A 172 -6.37 -9.46 -7.59
C ILE A 172 -7.85 -9.15 -7.36
N PRO A 173 -8.62 -9.95 -6.61
CA PRO A 173 -10.03 -9.65 -6.38
C PRO A 173 -10.22 -8.32 -5.65
N LEU A 174 -9.38 -8.02 -4.65
CA LEU A 174 -9.49 -6.82 -3.83
C LEU A 174 -9.25 -5.53 -4.63
N VAL A 175 -8.12 -5.46 -5.33
CA VAL A 175 -7.73 -4.32 -6.18
C VAL A 175 -8.74 -4.14 -7.31
N THR A 176 -9.21 -5.23 -7.91
CA THR A 176 -10.25 -5.18 -8.95
C THR A 176 -11.52 -4.54 -8.43
N THR A 177 -12.03 -4.98 -7.26
CA THR A 177 -13.20 -4.38 -6.63
C THR A 177 -13.00 -2.89 -6.34
N TYR A 178 -11.84 -2.49 -5.82
CA TYR A 178 -11.56 -1.09 -5.55
C TYR A 178 -11.49 -0.25 -6.83
N ILE A 179 -10.97 -0.79 -7.93
CA ILE A 179 -10.95 -0.08 -9.20
C ILE A 179 -12.36 0.14 -9.72
N PHE A 180 -13.19 -0.90 -9.76
CA PHE A 180 -14.59 -0.73 -10.18
C PHE A 180 -15.35 0.25 -9.29
N LEU A 181 -15.20 0.13 -7.97
CA LEU A 181 -15.81 1.08 -7.03
C LEU A 181 -15.33 2.52 -7.27
N GLY A 182 -14.02 2.71 -7.46
CA GLY A 182 -13.43 4.02 -7.71
C GLY A 182 -13.85 4.61 -9.05
N VAL A 183 -14.02 3.78 -10.10
CA VAL A 183 -14.53 4.22 -11.41
C VAL A 183 -15.95 4.76 -11.25
N GLU A 184 -16.85 4.02 -10.62
CA GLU A 184 -18.24 4.44 -10.38
C GLU A 184 -18.30 5.76 -9.58
N ILE A 185 -17.49 5.88 -8.52
CA ILE A 185 -17.38 7.13 -7.75
C ILE A 185 -16.85 8.26 -8.63
N GLY A 186 -15.83 7.99 -9.44
CA GLY A 186 -15.23 8.97 -10.34
C GLY A 186 -16.22 9.48 -11.39
N GLU A 187 -17.00 8.59 -12.01
CA GLU A 187 -18.04 8.96 -12.98
C GLU A 187 -19.19 9.71 -12.32
N TRP A 188 -19.63 9.25 -11.13
CA TRP A 188 -20.64 9.95 -10.35
C TRP A 188 -20.19 11.37 -9.98
N LEU A 189 -18.93 11.60 -9.62
CA LEU A 189 -18.44 12.96 -9.33
C LEU A 189 -18.45 13.89 -10.56
N ARG A 190 -18.42 13.34 -11.78
CA ARG A 190 -18.34 14.09 -13.05
C ARG A 190 -19.68 14.19 -13.79
N THR A 191 -20.75 13.60 -13.26
CA THR A 191 -22.11 13.65 -13.81
C THR A 191 -22.92 14.76 -13.14
#